data_AF-A0A928W4G6-F1
#
_entry.id   AF-A0A928W4G6-F1
#
_cell.length_a   1.000
_cell.length_b   1.000
_cell.length_c   1.000
_cell.angle_alpha   90.00
_cell.angle_beta   90.00
_cell.angle_gamma   90.00
#
_symmetry.space_group_name_H-M   'P 1'
#
loop_
_entity.id
_entity.type
_entity.pdbx_description
1 polymer ?
#
loop_
_entity_poly.entity_id
_entity_poly.type
_entity_poly.pdbx_seq_one_letter_code
_entity_poly.pdbx_strand_id
1 'polypeptide(L)'
;QGWAASREDKPPFPVVGMARNTLHRDLPPLLENYDHCVIDTPPRVSALARTAILAADLVLIPVQPSSYDIWAASETVTLIDEARGFKPDLKAAFVINRRITNTAISREVGEALDDYEFPLLKTTIGQRVIFSEASAGYSVIELAPSSTASTEVKGLSKEVLKMMGFKKW
;
A
#
# COMPACT_ATOMS: atom_id res chain seq x y z
N GLN A 1 1.94 17.25 9.12
CA GLN A 1 3.33 17.05 8.66
C GLN A 1 3.46 15.59 8.23
N GLY A 2 4.20 15.28 7.16
CA GLY A 2 4.37 13.89 6.68
C GLY A 2 5.43 13.14 7.50
N TRP A 3 5.44 11.81 7.45
CA TRP A 3 6.35 10.94 8.24
C TRP A 3 7.81 11.40 8.23
N ALA A 4 8.38 11.68 7.05
CA ALA A 4 9.77 12.11 6.92
C ALA A 4 10.03 13.49 7.56
N ALA A 5 9.05 14.39 7.55
CA ALA A 5 9.16 15.71 8.16
C ALA A 5 9.05 15.65 9.70
N SER A 6 8.49 14.57 10.24
CA SER A 6 8.40 14.32 11.68
C SER A 6 9.64 13.62 12.25
N ARG A 7 10.60 13.19 11.41
CA ARG A 7 11.82 12.51 11.86
C ARG A 7 12.86 13.50 12.39
N GLU A 8 13.48 13.13 13.50
CA GLU A 8 14.68 13.81 14.01
C GLU A 8 15.94 13.36 13.24
N ASP A 9 16.04 12.06 12.95
CA ASP A 9 17.15 11.48 12.19
C ASP A 9 16.93 11.53 10.67
N LYS A 10 18.03 11.45 9.92
CA LYS A 10 17.99 11.30 8.45
C LYS A 10 17.16 10.05 8.09
N PRO A 11 16.21 10.15 7.16
CA PRO A 11 15.40 9.00 6.77
C PRO A 11 16.27 7.91 6.12
N PRO A 12 15.93 6.63 6.33
CA PRO A 12 16.68 5.49 5.79
C PRO A 12 16.64 5.40 4.25
N PHE A 13 15.74 6.15 3.61
CA PHE A 13 15.61 6.25 2.16
C PHE A 13 15.18 7.67 1.76
N PRO A 14 15.44 8.09 0.51
CA PRO A 14 14.99 9.38 0.00
C PRO A 14 13.47 9.48 -0.04
N VAL A 15 12.93 10.63 0.38
CA VAL A 15 11.50 10.94 0.31
C VAL A 15 11.33 12.20 -0.52
N VAL A 16 10.54 12.10 -1.59
CA VAL A 16 10.35 13.17 -2.56
C VAL A 16 8.86 13.49 -2.70
N GLY A 17 8.50 14.76 -2.54
CA GLY A 17 7.14 15.22 -2.81
C GLY A 17 6.91 15.44 -4.31
N MET A 18 6.09 14.59 -4.93
CA MET A 18 5.79 14.67 -6.38
C MET A 18 4.28 14.67 -6.66
N ALA A 19 3.57 15.70 -6.16
CA ALA A 19 2.15 15.89 -6.44
C ALA A 19 1.93 16.51 -7.84
N ARG A 20 2.13 15.73 -8.90
CA ARG A 20 1.97 16.16 -10.30
C ARG A 20 1.14 15.18 -11.11
N ASN A 21 0.30 15.70 -12.00
CA ASN A 21 -0.49 14.89 -12.93
C ASN A 21 0.35 14.24 -14.06
N THR A 22 1.67 14.36 -13.99
CA THR A 22 2.65 13.77 -14.93
C THR A 22 3.52 12.72 -14.25
N LEU A 23 3.18 12.26 -13.05
CA LEU A 23 4.01 11.36 -12.24
C LEU A 23 4.52 10.15 -13.03
N HIS A 24 3.66 9.45 -13.77
CA HIS A 24 4.02 8.31 -14.63
C HIS A 24 5.10 8.60 -15.70
N ARG A 25 5.30 9.87 -16.09
CA ARG A 25 6.34 10.29 -17.04
C ARG A 25 7.59 10.81 -16.33
N ASP A 26 7.41 11.49 -15.21
CA ASP A 26 8.49 12.17 -14.50
C ASP A 26 9.22 11.24 -13.53
N LEU A 27 8.57 10.15 -13.08
CA LEU A 27 9.14 9.21 -12.12
C LEU A 27 10.25 8.32 -12.71
N PRO A 28 10.12 7.69 -13.90
CA PRO A 28 11.12 6.73 -14.39
C PRO A 28 12.59 7.22 -14.40
N PRO A 29 12.90 8.46 -14.83
CA PRO A 29 14.28 8.98 -14.79
C PRO A 29 14.86 9.09 -13.37
N LEU A 30 14.02 9.18 -12.33
CA LEU A 30 14.46 9.26 -10.94
C LEU A 30 14.76 7.89 -10.34
N LEU A 31 14.34 6.81 -11.00
CA LEU A 31 14.42 5.44 -10.48
C LEU A 31 15.70 4.70 -10.87
N GLU A 32 16.58 5.28 -11.69
CA GLU A 32 17.76 4.59 -12.25
C GLU A 32 18.66 3.89 -11.21
N ASN A 33 18.70 4.41 -9.98
CA ASN A 33 19.54 3.89 -8.90
C ASN A 33 18.74 3.26 -7.74
N TYR A 34 17.48 2.86 -7.98
CA TYR A 34 16.62 2.28 -6.96
C TYR A 34 15.99 0.97 -7.43
N ASP A 35 16.04 -0.05 -6.57
CA ASP A 35 15.37 -1.33 -6.85
C ASP A 35 13.84 -1.23 -6.70
N HIS A 36 13.38 -0.36 -5.80
CA HIS A 36 11.98 -0.23 -5.41
C HIS A 36 11.58 1.23 -5.20
N CYS A 37 10.37 1.57 -5.62
CA CYS A 37 9.72 2.86 -5.35
C CYS A 37 8.35 2.62 -4.72
N VAL A 38 8.03 3.32 -3.64
CA VAL A 38 6.70 3.33 -3.03
C VAL A 38 6.06 4.68 -3.28
N ILE A 39 4.90 4.67 -3.93
CA ILE A 39 4.11 5.87 -4.22
C ILE A 39 2.97 5.93 -3.20
N ASP A 40 3.02 6.90 -2.29
CA ASP A 40 1.93 7.21 -1.37
C ASP A 40 1.07 8.33 -1.94
N THR A 41 -0.22 8.05 -2.15
CA THR A 41 -1.16 8.99 -2.77
C THR A 41 -2.07 9.62 -1.74
N PRO A 42 -2.38 10.93 -1.84
CA PRO A 42 -3.38 11.54 -0.98
C PRO A 42 -4.76 10.90 -1.18
N PRO A 43 -5.63 10.90 -0.16
CA PRO A 43 -6.97 10.37 -0.28
C PRO A 43 -7.80 11.14 -1.32
N ARG A 44 -8.63 10.44 -2.10
CA ARG A 44 -9.70 11.01 -2.95
C ARG A 44 -9.29 11.98 -4.06
N VAL A 45 -8.01 12.03 -4.48
CA VAL A 45 -7.60 12.84 -5.64
C VAL A 45 -7.45 11.95 -6.89
N SER A 46 -8.54 11.80 -7.64
CA SER A 46 -8.63 10.85 -8.77
C SER A 46 -7.56 11.07 -9.85
N ALA A 47 -7.19 12.31 -10.15
CA ALA A 47 -6.16 12.61 -11.16
C ALA A 47 -4.77 12.14 -10.74
N LEU A 48 -4.37 12.39 -9.49
CA LEU A 48 -3.08 11.94 -8.96
C LEU A 48 -3.07 10.41 -8.84
N ALA A 49 -4.15 9.81 -8.34
CA ALA A 49 -4.30 8.36 -8.23
C ALA A 49 -4.14 7.68 -9.59
N ARG A 50 -4.79 8.17 -10.65
CA ARG A 50 -4.62 7.66 -12.02
C ARG A 50 -3.16 7.66 -12.46
N THR A 51 -2.45 8.76 -12.21
CA THR A 51 -1.04 8.86 -12.64
C THR A 51 -0.10 8.01 -11.79
N ALA A 52 -0.42 7.78 -10.51
CA ALA A 52 0.31 6.85 -9.65
C ALA A 52 0.09 5.39 -10.09
N ILE A 53 -1.16 5.02 -10.40
CA ILE A 53 -1.50 3.69 -10.92
C ILE A 53 -0.77 3.43 -12.25
N LEU A 54 -0.77 4.40 -13.18
CA LEU A 54 -0.01 4.29 -14.43
C LEU A 54 1.51 4.16 -14.21
N ALA A 55 2.04 4.79 -13.16
CA ALA A 55 3.47 4.69 -12.82
C ALA A 55 3.84 3.34 -12.18
N ALA A 56 2.88 2.66 -11.54
CA ALA A 56 3.14 1.46 -10.73
C ALA A 56 3.21 0.17 -11.55
N ASP A 57 3.91 -0.83 -11.01
CA ASP A 57 3.88 -2.23 -11.46
C ASP A 57 2.91 -3.08 -10.61
N LEU A 58 2.68 -2.66 -9.37
CA LEU A 58 1.78 -3.28 -8.41
C LEU A 58 1.06 -2.19 -7.60
N VAL A 59 -0.27 -2.28 -7.52
CA VAL A 59 -1.10 -1.43 -6.66
C VAL A 59 -1.61 -2.23 -5.47
N LEU A 60 -1.38 -1.72 -4.26
CA LEU A 60 -1.99 -2.26 -3.05
C LEU A 60 -3.23 -1.46 -2.69
N ILE A 61 -4.36 -2.14 -2.49
CA ILE A 61 -5.65 -1.54 -2.16
C ILE A 61 -5.93 -1.83 -0.68
N PRO A 62 -5.59 -0.90 0.24
CA PRO A 62 -5.87 -1.10 1.65
C PRO A 62 -7.38 -1.03 1.91
N VAL A 63 -7.93 -2.09 2.48
CA VAL A 63 -9.34 -2.17 2.86
C VAL A 63 -9.47 -2.38 4.35
N GLN A 64 -10.30 -1.58 5.01
CA GLN A 64 -10.74 -1.94 6.35
C GLN A 64 -11.95 -2.85 6.23
N PRO A 65 -12.23 -3.63 7.28
CA PRO A 65 -13.30 -4.57 7.18
C PRO A 65 -14.64 -3.92 7.56
N SER A 66 -15.10 -3.04 6.68
CA SER A 66 -16.36 -2.34 6.79
C SER A 66 -16.99 -2.25 5.40
N SER A 67 -18.33 -2.26 5.32
CA SER A 67 -19.04 -2.18 4.04
C SER A 67 -18.73 -0.88 3.28
N TYR A 68 -18.44 0.22 4.00
CA TYR A 68 -18.06 1.49 3.39
C TYR A 68 -16.67 1.44 2.74
N ASP A 69 -15.71 0.78 3.39
CA ASP A 69 -14.36 0.62 2.84
C ASP A 69 -14.34 -0.29 1.60
N ILE A 70 -15.17 -1.34 1.58
CA ILE A 70 -15.34 -2.20 0.40
C ILE A 70 -15.91 -1.39 -0.78
N TRP A 71 -16.90 -0.54 -0.53
CA TRP A 71 -17.43 0.37 -1.56
C TRP A 71 -16.37 1.35 -2.05
N ALA A 72 -15.58 1.95 -1.16
CA ALA A 72 -14.50 2.86 -1.55
C ALA A 72 -13.39 2.15 -2.37
N ALA A 73 -13.18 0.86 -2.14
CA ALA A 73 -12.23 0.07 -2.93
C ALA A 73 -12.69 -0.08 -4.39
N SER A 74 -14.00 -0.10 -4.66
CA SER A 74 -14.55 -0.22 -6.03
C SER A 74 -14.13 0.94 -6.96
N GLU A 75 -14.01 2.15 -6.42
CA GLU A 75 -13.51 3.30 -7.18
C GLU A 75 -12.05 3.08 -7.61
N THR A 76 -11.22 2.53 -6.71
CA THR A 76 -9.82 2.24 -7.00
C THR A 76 -9.70 1.10 -8.02
N VAL A 77 -10.52 0.05 -7.91
CA VAL A 77 -10.60 -1.04 -8.88
C VAL A 77 -10.91 -0.49 -10.28
N THR A 78 -11.91 0.38 -10.39
CA THR A 78 -12.29 1.01 -11.68
C THR A 78 -11.11 1.75 -12.30
N LEU A 79 -10.35 2.52 -11.52
CA LEU A 79 -9.17 3.23 -12.01
C LEU A 79 -8.05 2.28 -12.45
N ILE A 80 -7.88 1.15 -11.78
CA ILE A 80 -6.90 0.11 -12.15
C ILE A 80 -7.31 -0.54 -13.46
N ASP A 81 -8.59 -0.89 -13.64
CA ASP A 81 -9.08 -1.51 -14.86
C ASP A 81 -8.94 -0.58 -16.07
N GLU A 82 -9.26 0.71 -15.91
CA GLU A 82 -9.00 1.73 -16.92
C GLU A 82 -7.51 1.82 -17.26
N ALA A 83 -6.63 1.76 -16.25
CA ALA A 83 -5.18 1.79 -16.44
C ALA A 83 -4.64 0.52 -17.11
N ARG A 84 -5.23 -0.66 -16.88
CA ARG A 84 -4.86 -1.93 -17.54
C ARG A 84 -5.07 -1.89 -19.04
N GLY A 85 -5.98 -1.04 -19.53
CA GLY A 85 -6.11 -0.74 -20.96
C GLY A 85 -4.83 -0.17 -21.59
N PHE A 86 -3.97 0.48 -20.79
CA PHE A 86 -2.68 1.02 -21.20
C PHE A 86 -1.49 0.22 -20.67
N LYS A 87 -1.66 -0.48 -19.53
CA LYS A 87 -0.65 -1.31 -18.86
C LYS A 87 -1.21 -2.71 -18.55
N PRO A 88 -1.23 -3.63 -19.53
CA PRO A 88 -1.80 -4.97 -19.35
C PRO A 88 -1.16 -5.78 -18.21
N ASP A 89 0.13 -5.55 -17.93
CA ASP A 89 0.90 -6.24 -16.89
C ASP A 89 0.74 -5.65 -15.48
N LEU A 90 -0.07 -4.59 -15.33
CA LEU A 90 -0.33 -3.95 -14.03
C LEU A 90 -0.99 -4.96 -13.07
N LYS A 91 -0.34 -5.20 -11.94
CA LYS A 91 -0.87 -6.06 -10.88
C LYS A 91 -1.58 -5.23 -9.82
N ALA A 92 -2.56 -5.83 -9.15
CA ALA A 92 -3.14 -5.27 -7.94
C ALA A 92 -3.45 -6.36 -6.90
N ALA A 93 -3.56 -5.97 -5.63
CA ALA A 93 -3.98 -6.84 -4.54
C ALA A 93 -4.67 -6.05 -3.43
N PHE A 94 -5.63 -6.68 -2.77
CA PHE A 94 -6.24 -6.15 -1.56
C PHE A 94 -5.40 -6.48 -0.33
N VAL A 95 -5.37 -5.55 0.63
CA VAL A 95 -4.72 -5.76 1.93
C VAL A 95 -5.67 -5.34 3.03
N ILE A 96 -6.04 -6.27 3.92
CA ILE A 96 -6.81 -5.91 5.10
C ILE A 96 -5.93 -5.06 6.02
N ASN A 97 -6.38 -3.83 6.27
CA ASN A 97 -5.76 -2.89 7.18
C ASN A 97 -6.68 -2.62 8.38
N ARG A 98 -6.09 -2.24 9.53
CA ARG A 98 -6.79 -1.97 10.78
C ARG A 98 -7.76 -3.09 11.21
N ARG A 99 -7.36 -4.35 11.03
CA ARG A 99 -8.13 -5.50 11.50
C ARG A 99 -8.27 -5.45 13.02
N ILE A 100 -9.50 -5.52 13.53
CA ILE A 100 -9.76 -5.72 14.96
C ILE A 100 -9.58 -7.21 15.28
N THR A 101 -8.69 -7.53 16.21
CA THR A 101 -8.43 -8.91 16.67
C THR A 101 -9.69 -9.55 17.25
N ASN A 102 -9.84 -10.87 17.10
CA ASN A 102 -10.97 -11.67 17.61
C ASN A 102 -12.35 -11.38 17.00
N THR A 103 -12.40 -10.82 15.80
CA THR A 103 -13.65 -10.66 15.05
C THR A 103 -13.70 -11.64 13.87
N ALA A 104 -14.88 -12.20 13.58
CA ALA A 104 -15.14 -13.10 12.43
C ALA A 104 -15.10 -12.38 11.07
N ILE A 105 -14.78 -11.10 11.12
CA ILE A 105 -14.84 -10.11 10.06
C ILE A 105 -13.96 -10.45 8.84
N SER A 106 -12.88 -11.21 9.01
CA SER A 106 -11.99 -11.57 7.89
C SER A 106 -12.67 -12.43 6.82
N ARG A 107 -13.73 -13.17 7.16
CA ARG A 107 -14.43 -14.02 6.20
C ARG A 107 -15.38 -13.22 5.31
N GLU A 108 -16.24 -12.39 5.92
CA GLU A 108 -17.22 -11.57 5.19
C GLU A 108 -16.54 -10.59 4.21
N VAL A 109 -15.40 -10.03 4.61
CA VAL A 109 -14.61 -9.14 3.73
C VAL A 109 -13.95 -9.92 2.60
N GLY A 110 -13.49 -11.14 2.86
CA GLY A 110 -12.98 -12.01 1.80
C GLY A 110 -14.07 -12.29 0.76
N GLU A 111 -15.23 -12.74 1.21
CA GLU A 111 -16.39 -13.03 0.35
C GLU A 111 -16.84 -11.80 -0.45
N ALA A 112 -16.83 -10.60 0.14
CA ALA A 112 -17.18 -9.37 -0.57
C ALA A 112 -16.11 -8.89 -1.56
N LEU A 113 -14.86 -9.34 -1.41
CA LEU A 113 -13.76 -9.00 -2.32
C LEU A 113 -13.55 -10.07 -3.40
N ASP A 114 -14.11 -11.27 -3.24
CA ASP A 114 -14.06 -12.37 -4.21
C ASP A 114 -14.73 -12.00 -5.55
N ASP A 115 -15.61 -11.00 -5.56
CA ASP A 115 -16.22 -10.45 -6.78
C ASP A 115 -15.24 -9.68 -7.68
N TYR A 116 -14.05 -9.33 -7.18
CA TYR A 116 -13.01 -8.62 -7.93
C TYR A 116 -11.90 -9.58 -8.41
N GLU A 117 -11.25 -9.26 -9.55
CA GLU A 117 -10.18 -10.10 -10.12
C GLU A 117 -8.89 -10.11 -9.27
N PHE A 118 -8.76 -9.18 -8.32
CA PHE A 118 -7.53 -9.00 -7.56
C PHE A 118 -7.48 -9.88 -6.31
N PRO A 119 -6.36 -10.56 -6.04
CA PRO A 119 -6.23 -11.41 -4.86
C PRO A 119 -6.23 -10.58 -3.57
N LEU A 120 -6.84 -11.15 -2.53
CA LEU A 120 -6.64 -10.72 -1.15
C LEU A 120 -5.34 -11.33 -0.59
N LEU A 121 -4.43 -10.49 -0.08
CA LEU A 121 -3.21 -10.97 0.57
C LEU A 121 -3.52 -11.71 1.87
N LYS A 122 -2.67 -12.69 2.21
CA LYS A 122 -2.85 -13.51 3.43
C LYS A 122 -2.52 -12.72 4.68
N THR A 123 -1.49 -11.88 4.61
CA THR A 123 -1.09 -11.02 5.71
C THR A 123 -2.08 -9.87 5.87
N THR A 124 -2.58 -9.70 7.10
CA THR A 124 -3.43 -8.58 7.49
C THR A 124 -2.68 -7.68 8.46
N ILE A 125 -2.91 -6.37 8.39
CA ILE A 125 -2.39 -5.42 9.37
C ILE A 125 -3.45 -5.16 10.45
N GLY A 126 -3.11 -5.44 11.71
CA GLY A 126 -4.01 -5.22 12.84
C GLY A 126 -4.16 -3.73 13.20
N GLN A 127 -5.28 -3.37 13.82
CA GLN A 127 -5.40 -2.08 14.49
C GLN A 127 -4.56 -2.10 15.78
N ARG A 128 -3.49 -1.29 15.83
CA ARG A 128 -2.52 -1.31 16.93
C ARG A 128 -2.08 0.11 17.29
N VAL A 129 -1.95 0.38 18.59
CA VAL A 129 -1.51 1.69 19.12
C VAL A 129 -0.11 2.07 18.64
N ILE A 130 0.78 1.09 18.51
CA ILE A 130 2.18 1.30 18.07
C ILE A 130 2.29 1.96 16.68
N PHE A 131 1.31 1.82 15.79
CA PHE A 131 1.31 2.54 14.51
C PHE A 131 1.12 4.06 14.71
N SER A 132 0.30 4.46 15.68
CA SER A 132 0.13 5.86 16.05
C SER A 132 1.38 6.41 16.73
N GLU A 133 2.01 5.64 17.61
CA GLU A 133 3.27 6.01 18.26
C GLU A 133 4.40 6.17 17.23
N ALA A 134 4.50 5.24 16.27
CA ALA A 134 5.45 5.30 15.16
C ALA A 134 5.26 6.51 14.25
N SER A 135 4.05 7.08 14.16
CA SER A 135 3.78 8.23 13.28
C SER A 135 4.60 9.49 13.60
N ALA A 136 5.24 9.54 14.78
CA ALA A 136 6.27 10.51 15.15
C ALA A 136 7.61 10.32 14.40
N GLY A 137 7.56 9.86 13.15
CA GLY A 137 8.72 9.72 12.26
C GLY A 137 9.35 8.33 12.21
N TYR A 138 8.95 7.37 13.03
CA TYR A 138 9.55 6.04 13.03
C TYR A 138 8.70 5.03 12.26
N SER A 139 9.26 3.87 11.94
CA SER A 139 8.50 2.68 11.57
C SER A 139 8.29 1.79 12.80
N VAL A 140 7.27 0.93 12.76
CA VAL A 140 7.06 -0.06 13.84
C VAL A 140 8.23 -1.04 13.96
N ILE A 141 8.97 -1.27 12.87
CA ILE A 141 10.16 -2.11 12.84
C ILE A 141 11.30 -1.48 13.66
N GLU A 142 11.43 -0.15 13.63
CA GLU A 142 12.40 0.59 14.43
C GLU A 142 11.99 0.65 15.91
N LEU A 143 10.74 1.03 16.20
CA LEU A 143 10.30 1.23 17.59
C LEU A 143 10.07 -0.08 18.36
N ALA A 144 9.55 -1.10 17.70
CA ALA A 144 9.12 -2.33 18.34
C ALA A 144 9.43 -3.56 17.45
N PRO A 145 10.71 -3.89 17.23
CA PRO A 145 11.15 -4.88 16.24
C PRO A 145 10.61 -6.29 16.46
N SER A 146 10.32 -6.63 17.72
CA SER A 146 9.78 -7.95 18.14
C SER A 146 8.25 -7.95 18.33
N SER A 147 7.57 -6.83 18.03
CA SER A 147 6.12 -6.74 18.16
C SER A 147 5.39 -7.51 17.06
N THR A 148 4.13 -7.85 17.31
CA THR A 148 3.26 -8.42 16.28
C THR A 148 3.08 -7.46 15.10
N ALA A 149 3.06 -6.14 15.32
CA ALA A 149 2.98 -5.15 14.24
C ALA A 149 4.19 -5.27 13.28
N SER A 150 5.39 -5.42 13.83
CA SER A 150 6.61 -5.64 13.04
C SER A 150 6.56 -6.95 12.27
N THR A 151 6.05 -8.03 12.87
CA THR A 151 5.87 -9.31 12.19
C THR A 151 4.87 -9.20 11.04
N GLU A 152 3.75 -8.50 11.25
CA GLU A 152 2.73 -8.24 10.21
C GLU A 152 3.31 -7.43 9.05
N VAL A 153 3.98 -6.31 9.33
CA VAL A 153 4.59 -5.48 8.26
C VAL A 153 5.64 -6.28 7.48
N LYS A 154 6.50 -7.05 8.16
CA LYS A 154 7.49 -7.92 7.49
C LYS A 154 6.82 -9.02 6.66
N GLY A 155 5.70 -9.59 7.12
CA GLY A 155 4.91 -10.57 6.39
C GLY A 155 4.32 -9.97 5.11
N LEU A 156 3.73 -8.78 5.21
CA LEU A 156 3.18 -8.04 4.09
C LEU A 156 4.26 -7.71 3.06
N SER A 157 5.41 -7.17 3.50
CA SER A 157 6.55 -6.90 2.61
C SER A 157 6.95 -8.14 1.82
N LYS A 158 7.07 -9.31 2.46
CA LYS A 158 7.43 -10.57 1.78
C LYS A 158 6.41 -10.98 0.72
N GLU A 159 5.11 -10.84 0.98
CA GLU A 159 4.07 -11.15 0.00
C GLU A 159 4.12 -10.20 -1.21
N VAL A 160 4.26 -8.90 -0.96
CA VAL A 160 4.36 -7.87 -2.00
C VAL A 160 5.56 -8.14 -2.92
N LEU A 161 6.73 -8.42 -2.35
CA LEU A 161 7.95 -8.72 -3.11
C LEU A 161 7.80 -9.99 -3.95
N LYS A 162 7.18 -11.02 -3.39
CA LYS A 162 6.87 -12.26 -4.12
C LYS A 162 5.97 -11.99 -5.32
N MET A 163 4.94 -11.15 -5.17
CA MET A 163 4.05 -10.76 -6.28
C MET A 163 4.78 -10.00 -7.38
N MET A 164 5.72 -9.13 -6.98
CA MET A 164 6.59 -8.40 -7.91
C MET A 164 7.67 -9.29 -8.56
N GLY A 165 7.78 -10.56 -8.16
CA GLY A 165 8.71 -11.52 -8.75
C GLY A 165 10.09 -11.56 -8.09
N PHE A 166 10.29 -10.85 -6.98
CA PHE A 166 11.54 -10.89 -6.22
C PHE A 166 11.60 -12.16 -5.36
N LYS A 167 12.67 -12.95 -5.55
CA LYS A 167 12.81 -14.28 -4.92
C LYS A 167 13.53 -14.27 -3.56
N LYS A 168 14.19 -13.16 -3.17
CA LYS A 168 14.92 -13.04 -1.90
C LYS A 168 14.92 -11.61 -1.35
N TRP A 169 14.84 -11.51 -0.03
CA TRP A 169 15.17 -10.37 0.84
C TRP A 169 16.08 -10.89 1.94
#